data_AF-A0A6L5XY47-F1
#
_entry.id   AF-A0A6L5XY47-F1
#
_cell.length_a   1.000
_cell.length_b   1.000
_cell.length_c   1.000
_cell.angle_alpha   90.00
_cell.angle_beta   90.00
_cell.angle_gamma   90.00
#
_symmetry.space_group_name_H-M   'P 1'
#
loop_
_entity.id
_entity.type
_entity.pdbx_description
1 polymer ?
#
loop_
_entity_poly.entity_id
_entity_poly.type
_entity_poly.pdbx_seq_one_letter_code
_entity_poly.pdbx_strand_id
1 'polypeptide(L)'
;MKEISMERVNEARNEILETIKNHQLTHEQKVSKMAVLADSLMEVLEYPEGLKELMSNDPEEKVICDLGEGHAPVRPRYIIPDYQAFLEHGSEFLGLTPPRDIWEATNALLIFYKHVPSVTNYPVYVGNLGELLEPFVKDEEEAKKAIRLFLIHMDRTILDSFCHANIGPTETKAGRIILELEQELEQAVPNLTLKYDKDITPDSFAELAAKTALKSAKPSFANHQMFKNELGDDYVIASCYNGLKLGGGSYTLCRMLLGNLAKKAHNKKEFFEDVLPQALEIMALYMDERIRFIVEESGFFESNFLAKEGFIKRERFTAMYGIVGLADCVNNLLEKENIEGRFGHSKLADDLGVEIIQAIDSFVKNHNNPYCEITGGHFLLHAQVGIDSDVDSTPGCRIPIGEEPENFAEHLLHCGKFHPYFPSGIGDIFPIEVTVEKNPAYLIDVVKGAFEKGVRYLSFYSSNSDVVRITGYLVKRSEMEKLKNGENVLLDTTKLGLDSVKNSHVLERKVR
;
A
#
# COMPACT_ATOMS: atom_id res chain seq x y z
N MET A 1 11.11 21.62 20.29
CA MET A 1 9.88 22.08 19.60
C MET A 1 10.10 23.50 19.12
N LYS A 2 9.91 23.73 17.83
CA LYS A 2 10.08 25.05 17.18
C LYS A 2 8.92 25.97 17.53
N GLU A 3 9.15 27.27 17.54
CA GLU A 3 8.08 28.25 17.72
C GLU A 3 7.17 28.25 16.49
N ILE A 4 5.85 28.24 16.72
CA ILE A 4 4.84 28.25 15.66
C ILE A 4 4.24 29.66 15.60
N SER A 5 4.03 30.18 14.39
CA SER A 5 3.44 31.51 14.21
C SER A 5 1.97 31.55 14.65
N MET A 6 1.51 32.72 15.12
CA MET A 6 0.09 32.90 15.48
C MET A 6 -0.84 32.76 14.26
N GLU A 7 -0.35 33.04 13.06
CA GLU A 7 -1.05 32.79 11.81
C GLU A 7 -1.33 31.30 11.62
N ARG A 8 -0.28 30.46 11.72
CA ARG A 8 -0.41 29.00 11.61
C ARG A 8 -1.33 28.41 12.67
N VAL A 9 -1.29 28.93 13.91
CA VAL A 9 -2.22 28.53 14.98
C VAL A 9 -3.66 28.85 14.60
N ASN A 10 -3.93 30.02 14.02
CA ASN A 10 -5.29 30.39 13.61
C ASN A 10 -5.77 29.62 12.38
N GLU A 11 -4.91 29.31 11.43
CA GLU A 11 -5.21 28.39 10.31
C GLU A 11 -5.65 27.03 10.84
N ALA A 12 -4.85 26.40 11.70
CA ALA A 12 -5.19 25.10 12.29
C ALA A 12 -6.52 25.14 13.07
N ARG A 13 -6.80 26.22 13.80
CA ARG A 13 -8.09 26.41 14.49
C ARG A 13 -9.27 26.47 13.52
N ASN A 14 -9.11 27.12 12.38
CA ASN A 14 -10.13 27.18 11.35
C ASN A 14 -10.35 25.81 10.71
N GLU A 15 -9.29 25.09 10.35
CA GLU A 15 -9.38 23.73 9.79
C GLU A 15 -10.05 22.73 10.74
N ILE A 16 -9.76 22.83 12.05
CA ILE A 16 -10.44 22.05 13.09
C ILE A 16 -11.93 22.40 13.12
N LEU A 17 -12.28 23.69 13.12
CA LEU A 17 -13.67 24.13 13.17
C LEU A 17 -14.46 23.70 11.91
N GLU A 18 -13.83 23.77 10.74
CA GLU A 18 -14.38 23.26 9.47
C GLU A 18 -14.63 21.76 9.53
N THR A 19 -13.67 21.00 10.05
CA THR A 19 -13.82 19.54 10.25
C THR A 19 -15.02 19.23 11.16
N ILE A 20 -15.16 19.95 12.28
CA ILE A 20 -16.29 19.78 13.22
C ILE A 20 -17.63 20.09 12.53
N LYS A 21 -17.68 21.15 11.73
CA LYS A 21 -18.90 21.62 11.04
C LYS A 21 -19.24 20.82 9.79
N ASN A 22 -18.33 19.99 9.27
CA ASN A 22 -18.57 19.26 8.04
C ASN A 22 -19.69 18.21 8.23
N HIS A 23 -20.77 18.31 7.45
CA HIS A 23 -21.93 17.41 7.52
C HIS A 23 -21.73 16.09 6.74
N GLN A 24 -20.73 16.04 5.86
CA GLN A 24 -20.39 14.84 5.07
C GLN A 24 -19.52 13.85 5.83
N LEU A 25 -18.95 14.25 6.99
CA LEU A 25 -18.12 13.39 7.82
C LEU A 25 -18.92 12.75 8.95
N THR A 26 -18.67 11.46 9.19
CA THR A 26 -19.14 10.72 10.38
C THR A 26 -18.45 11.20 11.66
N HIS A 27 -18.90 10.72 12.83
CA HIS A 27 -18.25 11.05 14.10
C HIS A 27 -16.78 10.58 14.12
N GLU A 28 -16.54 9.34 13.70
CA GLU A 28 -15.23 8.69 13.69
C GLU A 28 -14.27 9.40 12.74
N GLN A 29 -14.74 9.76 11.54
CA GLN A 29 -13.96 10.54 10.57
C GLN A 29 -13.55 11.91 11.13
N LYS A 30 -14.45 12.61 11.82
CA LYS A 30 -14.12 13.89 12.47
C LYS A 30 -13.05 13.72 13.54
N VAL A 31 -13.19 12.73 14.42
CA VAL A 31 -12.21 12.47 15.49
C VAL A 31 -10.84 12.13 14.89
N SER A 32 -10.81 11.24 13.89
CA SER A 32 -9.59 10.83 13.19
C SER A 32 -8.88 12.04 12.56
N LYS A 33 -9.61 12.87 11.79
CA LYS A 33 -9.06 14.05 11.14
C LYS A 33 -8.55 15.10 12.14
N MET A 34 -9.27 15.32 13.24
CA MET A 34 -8.79 16.24 14.29
C MET A 34 -7.48 15.77 14.95
N ALA A 35 -7.28 14.46 15.11
CA ALA A 35 -6.01 13.92 15.63
C ALA A 35 -4.84 14.22 14.66
N VAL A 36 -5.06 14.07 13.35
CA VAL A 36 -4.06 14.42 12.33
C VAL A 36 -3.74 15.91 12.35
N LEU A 37 -4.74 16.77 12.49
CA LEU A 37 -4.55 18.23 12.57
C LEU A 37 -3.75 18.63 13.82
N ALA A 38 -3.96 17.94 14.95
CA ALA A 38 -3.22 18.18 16.18
C ALA A 38 -1.75 17.77 16.06
N ASP A 39 -1.47 16.59 15.47
CA ASP A 39 -0.11 16.13 15.18
C ASP A 39 0.60 17.08 14.20
N SER A 40 -0.06 17.46 13.10
CA SER A 40 0.51 18.33 12.06
C SER A 40 0.81 19.77 12.54
N LEU A 41 0.26 20.17 13.69
CA LEU A 41 0.59 21.44 14.33
C LEU A 41 1.95 21.39 15.03
N MET A 42 2.43 20.21 15.41
CA MET A 42 3.67 20.05 16.17
C MET A 42 4.89 20.17 15.27
N GLU A 43 5.80 21.10 15.54
CA GLU A 43 7.09 21.20 14.82
C GLU A 43 8.24 20.66 15.69
N VAL A 44 8.43 19.34 15.64
CA VAL A 44 9.43 18.64 16.49
C VAL A 44 10.61 18.05 15.72
N LEU A 45 10.47 17.84 14.40
CA LEU A 45 11.52 17.25 13.57
C LEU A 45 12.53 18.31 13.12
N GLU A 46 13.81 17.91 13.05
CA GLU A 46 14.86 18.71 12.43
C GLU A 46 14.94 18.50 10.92
N TYR A 47 14.35 19.44 10.16
CA TYR A 47 14.32 19.35 8.71
C TYR A 47 15.69 19.60 8.07
N PRO A 48 16.15 18.74 7.16
CA PRO A 48 17.33 19.03 6.34
C PRO A 48 17.12 20.29 5.49
N GLU A 49 18.23 20.96 5.18
CA GLU A 49 18.24 22.12 4.29
C GLU A 49 17.64 21.77 2.92
N GLY A 50 16.87 22.70 2.34
CA GLY A 50 16.17 22.49 1.06
C GLY A 50 14.87 21.66 1.14
N LEU A 51 14.58 20.96 2.25
CA LEU A 51 13.37 20.12 2.33
C LEU A 51 12.07 20.92 2.12
N LYS A 52 11.96 22.12 2.71
CA LYS A 52 10.75 22.94 2.61
C LYS A 52 10.41 23.32 1.17
N GLU A 53 11.42 23.52 0.33
CA GLU A 53 11.26 23.85 -1.09
C GLU A 53 10.76 22.63 -1.87
N LEU A 54 11.30 21.44 -1.56
CA LEU A 54 10.88 20.18 -2.17
C LEU A 54 9.50 19.71 -1.68
N MET A 55 9.09 20.08 -0.48
CA MET A 55 7.75 19.79 0.08
C MET A 55 6.73 20.93 -0.16
N SER A 56 6.93 21.73 -1.21
CA SER A 56 6.05 22.85 -1.55
C SER A 56 4.56 22.47 -1.52
N ASN A 57 3.71 23.38 -1.03
CA ASN A 57 2.26 23.22 -1.08
C ASN A 57 1.71 23.41 -2.51
N ASP A 58 2.48 24.03 -3.41
CA ASP A 58 2.14 24.11 -4.83
C ASP A 58 2.31 22.72 -5.47
N PRO A 59 1.24 22.11 -6.01
CA PRO A 59 1.29 20.79 -6.64
C PRO A 59 2.32 20.68 -7.78
N GLU A 60 2.58 21.76 -8.52
CA GLU A 60 3.54 21.75 -9.63
C GLU A 60 4.99 21.76 -9.16
N GLU A 61 5.26 22.36 -8.00
CA GLU A 61 6.61 22.48 -7.43
C GLU A 61 6.94 21.38 -6.43
N LYS A 62 5.93 20.63 -5.96
CA LYS A 62 6.09 19.55 -4.98
C LYS A 62 6.89 18.39 -5.57
N VAL A 63 8.00 18.06 -4.93
CA VAL A 63 8.89 16.95 -5.29
C VAL A 63 8.84 15.85 -4.24
N ILE A 64 8.78 16.19 -2.95
CA ILE A 64 8.72 15.24 -1.83
C ILE A 64 7.33 15.30 -1.20
N CYS A 65 6.75 14.13 -0.94
CA CYS A 65 5.48 13.98 -0.25
C CYS A 65 5.62 12.91 0.84
N ASP A 66 5.30 13.26 2.07
CA ASP A 66 5.35 12.38 3.24
C ASP A 66 4.04 11.62 3.48
N LEU A 67 3.11 11.69 2.52
CA LEU A 67 1.81 11.02 2.58
C LEU A 67 0.97 11.39 3.82
N GLY A 68 1.14 12.59 4.36
CA GLY A 68 0.32 13.08 5.48
C GLY A 68 0.60 12.34 6.78
N GLU A 69 1.82 11.88 7.00
CA GLU A 69 2.21 11.17 8.23
C GLU A 69 2.40 12.06 9.47
N GLY A 70 2.05 13.34 9.39
CA GLY A 70 2.18 14.28 10.51
C GLY A 70 3.62 14.74 10.74
N HIS A 71 3.75 15.79 11.53
CA HIS A 71 5.02 16.46 11.83
C HIS A 71 5.61 16.04 13.19
N ALA A 72 4.88 15.25 13.99
CA ALA A 72 5.36 14.63 15.24
C ALA A 72 4.94 13.16 15.30
N PRO A 73 5.64 12.25 14.59
CA PRO A 73 5.20 10.87 14.43
C PRO A 73 5.09 10.14 15.77
N VAL A 74 3.86 9.83 16.19
CA VAL A 74 3.58 9.14 17.46
C VAL A 74 3.61 7.60 17.35
N ARG A 75 3.83 7.08 16.14
CA ARG A 75 3.79 5.66 15.79
C ARG A 75 4.46 5.42 14.42
N PRO A 76 4.98 4.21 14.17
CA PRO A 76 5.34 3.78 12.82
C PRO A 76 4.15 3.86 11.85
N ARG A 77 4.43 4.13 10.57
CA ARG A 77 3.42 4.17 9.50
C ARG A 77 2.67 2.84 9.36
N TYR A 78 3.43 1.75 9.26
CA TYR A 78 2.91 0.41 9.07
C TYR A 78 3.40 -0.49 10.19
N ILE A 79 2.47 -1.17 10.84
CA ILE A 79 2.74 -2.10 11.94
C ILE A 79 2.15 -3.44 11.53
N ILE A 80 2.98 -4.48 11.64
CA ILE A 80 2.67 -5.84 11.22
C ILE A 80 2.77 -6.75 12.44
N PRO A 81 1.74 -6.84 13.29
CA PRO A 81 1.78 -7.72 14.45
C PRO A 81 1.89 -9.19 14.05
N ASP A 82 2.59 -9.96 14.88
CA ASP A 82 2.59 -11.42 14.81
C ASP A 82 1.30 -11.98 15.43
N TYR A 83 0.27 -12.07 14.59
CA TYR A 83 -1.03 -12.60 15.00
C TYR A 83 -0.99 -14.10 15.32
N GLN A 84 -0.01 -14.84 14.80
CA GLN A 84 0.14 -16.25 15.14
C GLN A 84 0.60 -16.37 16.58
N ALA A 85 1.65 -15.64 16.97
CA ALA A 85 2.12 -15.58 18.36
C ALA A 85 1.00 -15.13 19.32
N PHE A 86 0.17 -14.17 18.91
CA PHE A 86 -1.01 -13.76 19.68
C PHE A 86 -2.03 -14.89 19.88
N LEU A 87 -2.40 -15.64 18.84
CA LEU A 87 -3.33 -16.76 18.99
C LEU A 87 -2.74 -17.92 19.80
N GLU A 88 -1.43 -18.11 19.76
CA GLU A 88 -0.76 -19.17 20.53
C GLU A 88 -0.62 -18.84 22.03
N HIS A 89 -0.48 -17.56 22.38
CA HIS A 89 -0.14 -17.14 23.74
C HIS A 89 -1.20 -16.29 24.45
N GLY A 90 -2.17 -15.73 23.72
CA GLY A 90 -3.11 -14.75 24.24
C GLY A 90 -2.45 -13.38 24.45
N SER A 91 -3.09 -12.50 25.22
CA SER A 91 -2.56 -11.18 25.60
C SER A 91 -2.97 -10.84 27.02
N GLU A 92 -1.99 -10.53 27.87
CA GLU A 92 -2.24 -10.15 29.28
C GLU A 92 -2.89 -8.77 29.35
N PHE A 93 -2.39 -7.81 28.59
CA PHE A 93 -2.92 -6.45 28.50
C PHE A 93 -4.38 -6.42 28.06
N LEU A 94 -4.76 -7.28 27.10
CA LEU A 94 -6.15 -7.40 26.64
C LEU A 94 -6.99 -8.36 27.50
N GLY A 95 -6.39 -9.09 28.44
CA GLY A 95 -7.07 -10.09 29.26
C GLY A 95 -7.62 -11.27 28.44
N LEU A 96 -6.93 -11.65 27.36
CA LEU A 96 -7.33 -12.71 26.44
C LEU A 96 -6.45 -13.95 26.61
N THR A 97 -7.07 -15.11 26.82
CA THR A 97 -6.37 -16.40 26.76
C THR A 97 -6.33 -16.92 25.32
N PRO A 98 -5.41 -17.86 24.99
CA PRO A 98 -5.43 -18.53 23.68
C PRO A 98 -6.82 -19.09 23.33
N PRO A 99 -7.33 -18.83 22.12
CA PRO A 99 -8.63 -19.32 21.69
C PRO A 99 -8.61 -20.84 21.44
N ARG A 100 -9.79 -21.46 21.58
CA ARG A 100 -9.94 -22.93 21.51
C ARG A 100 -10.77 -23.41 20.32
N ASP A 101 -11.49 -22.49 19.69
CA ASP A 101 -12.35 -22.72 18.54
C ASP A 101 -12.41 -21.48 17.63
N ILE A 102 -13.12 -21.60 16.51
CA ILE A 102 -13.18 -20.57 15.48
C ILE A 102 -13.92 -19.31 15.96
N TRP A 103 -14.86 -19.43 16.89
CA TRP A 103 -15.57 -18.30 17.46
C TRP A 103 -14.66 -17.49 18.37
N GLU A 104 -13.91 -18.16 19.24
CA GLU A 104 -12.93 -17.52 20.10
C GLU A 104 -11.81 -16.89 19.28
N ALA A 105 -11.31 -17.58 18.24
CA ALA A 105 -10.22 -17.07 17.41
C ALA A 105 -10.62 -15.82 16.61
N THR A 106 -11.76 -15.86 15.92
CA THR A 106 -12.24 -14.69 15.16
C THR A 106 -12.56 -13.52 16.08
N ASN A 107 -13.18 -13.76 17.25
CA ASN A 107 -13.45 -12.71 18.22
C ASN A 107 -12.16 -12.10 18.81
N ALA A 108 -11.17 -12.93 19.16
CA ALA A 108 -9.88 -12.47 19.69
C ALA A 108 -9.13 -11.59 18.68
N LEU A 109 -9.12 -11.98 17.40
CA LEU A 109 -8.52 -11.18 16.34
C LEU A 109 -9.22 -9.81 16.19
N LEU A 110 -10.55 -9.77 16.20
CA LEU A 110 -11.29 -8.49 16.12
C LEU A 110 -10.96 -7.55 17.28
N ILE A 111 -10.85 -8.09 18.50
CA ILE A 111 -10.43 -7.31 19.66
C ILE A 111 -9.02 -6.77 19.44
N PHE A 112 -8.08 -7.61 19.02
CA PHE A 112 -6.70 -7.20 18.79
C PHE A 112 -6.59 -6.11 17.72
N TYR A 113 -7.29 -6.27 16.59
CA TYR A 113 -7.31 -5.31 15.47
C TYR A 113 -7.72 -3.90 15.89
N LYS A 114 -8.62 -3.78 16.86
CA LYS A 114 -9.04 -2.48 17.40
C LYS A 114 -7.88 -1.71 18.05
N HIS A 115 -6.87 -2.41 18.52
CA HIS A 115 -5.75 -1.85 19.27
C HIS A 115 -4.46 -1.70 18.44
N VAL A 116 -4.47 -2.06 17.15
CA VAL A 116 -3.33 -1.87 16.26
C VAL A 116 -3.37 -0.46 15.66
N PRO A 117 -2.41 0.43 15.99
CA PRO A 117 -2.43 1.79 15.47
C PRO A 117 -1.83 1.85 14.06
N SER A 118 -2.25 2.85 13.28
CA SER A 118 -1.71 3.15 11.95
C SER A 118 -1.98 4.60 11.59
N VAL A 119 -1.37 5.14 10.54
CA VAL A 119 -1.63 6.52 10.08
C VAL A 119 -3.11 6.83 9.83
N THR A 120 -3.92 5.83 9.47
CA THR A 120 -5.38 5.96 9.27
C THR A 120 -6.22 5.57 10.48
N ASN A 121 -5.57 5.20 11.60
CA ASN A 121 -6.18 4.67 12.83
C ASN A 121 -6.83 3.27 12.70
N TYR A 122 -6.60 2.59 11.58
CA TYR A 122 -7.09 1.23 11.31
C TYR A 122 -5.94 0.27 10.99
N PRO A 123 -6.01 -1.02 11.37
CA PRO A 123 -4.94 -1.97 11.06
C PRO A 123 -4.73 -2.09 9.56
N VAL A 124 -3.47 -1.98 9.12
CA VAL A 124 -3.08 -2.11 7.71
C VAL A 124 -2.79 -3.55 7.28
N TYR A 125 -2.73 -4.46 8.25
CA TYR A 125 -2.52 -5.88 8.07
C TYR A 125 -3.34 -6.64 9.10
N VAL A 126 -4.11 -7.63 8.65
CA VAL A 126 -5.00 -8.46 9.47
C VAL A 126 -4.66 -9.95 9.35
N GLY A 127 -3.41 -10.28 9.01
CA GLY A 127 -2.91 -11.64 9.11
C GLY A 127 -2.99 -12.46 7.81
N ASN A 128 -2.22 -13.56 7.80
CA ASN A 128 -2.39 -14.65 6.85
C ASN A 128 -3.59 -15.50 7.28
N LEU A 129 -4.80 -14.98 7.04
CA LEU A 129 -6.05 -15.51 7.58
C LEU A 129 -6.27 -16.99 7.23
N GLY A 130 -5.83 -17.41 6.05
CA GLY A 130 -5.92 -18.80 5.63
C GLY A 130 -5.16 -19.75 6.55
N GLU A 131 -3.98 -19.37 7.02
CA GLU A 131 -3.17 -20.18 7.94
C GLU A 131 -3.57 -19.95 9.39
N LEU A 132 -3.85 -18.70 9.78
CA LEU A 132 -4.21 -18.35 11.16
C LEU A 132 -5.50 -19.04 11.63
N LEU A 133 -6.47 -19.20 10.74
CA LEU A 133 -7.77 -19.78 11.09
C LEU A 133 -7.84 -21.29 10.87
N GLU A 134 -6.93 -21.87 10.07
CA GLU A 134 -6.94 -23.31 9.73
C GLU A 134 -6.98 -24.23 10.97
N PRO A 135 -6.19 -24.01 12.04
CA PRO A 135 -6.24 -24.87 13.24
C PRO A 135 -7.61 -24.93 13.92
N PHE A 136 -8.49 -23.95 13.67
CA PHE A 136 -9.79 -23.83 14.29
C PHE A 136 -10.94 -24.35 13.41
N VAL A 137 -10.66 -24.77 12.16
CA VAL A 137 -11.65 -25.35 11.25
C VAL A 137 -11.87 -26.83 11.57
N LYS A 138 -12.86 -27.12 12.43
CA LYS A 138 -13.29 -28.49 12.75
C LYS A 138 -14.49 -28.94 11.91
N ASP A 139 -15.50 -28.08 11.86
CA ASP A 139 -16.68 -28.21 11.01
C ASP A 139 -16.69 -27.06 9.99
N GLU A 140 -16.81 -27.39 8.70
CA GLU A 140 -16.66 -26.40 7.62
C GLU A 140 -17.86 -25.43 7.55
N GLU A 141 -19.06 -25.88 7.88
CA GLU A 141 -20.26 -25.03 7.89
C GLU A 141 -20.22 -24.03 9.07
N GLU A 142 -19.82 -24.50 10.25
CA GLU A 142 -19.57 -23.65 11.41
C GLU A 142 -18.47 -22.64 11.13
N ALA A 143 -17.33 -23.07 10.58
CA ALA A 143 -16.24 -22.19 10.22
C ALA A 143 -16.66 -21.16 9.17
N LYS A 144 -17.40 -21.56 8.13
CA LYS A 144 -17.95 -20.65 7.11
C LYS A 144 -18.86 -19.61 7.71
N LYS A 145 -19.69 -19.96 8.70
CA LYS A 145 -20.53 -19.00 9.42
C LYS A 145 -19.71 -18.02 10.25
N ALA A 146 -18.73 -18.50 11.02
CA ALA A 146 -17.87 -17.65 11.85
C ALA A 146 -17.03 -16.68 11.00
N ILE A 147 -16.37 -17.20 9.96
CA ILE A 147 -15.56 -16.41 9.02
C ILE A 147 -16.42 -15.38 8.28
N ARG A 148 -17.65 -15.72 7.87
CA ARG A 148 -18.56 -14.73 7.26
C ARG A 148 -18.82 -13.56 8.18
N LEU A 149 -19.16 -13.82 9.44
CA LEU A 149 -19.43 -12.76 10.42
C LEU A 149 -18.18 -11.94 10.71
N PHE A 150 -17.02 -12.58 10.74
CA PHE A 150 -15.72 -11.94 10.90
C PHE A 150 -15.38 -10.98 9.75
N LEU A 151 -15.53 -11.42 8.49
CA LEU A 151 -15.33 -10.58 7.29
C LEU A 151 -16.31 -9.39 7.27
N ILE A 152 -17.60 -9.65 7.54
CA ILE A 152 -18.62 -8.59 7.65
C ILE A 152 -18.25 -7.59 8.73
N HIS A 153 -17.78 -8.05 9.89
CA HIS A 153 -17.38 -7.16 10.97
C HIS A 153 -16.22 -6.26 10.52
N MET A 154 -15.17 -6.82 9.92
CA MET A 154 -14.05 -6.02 9.42
C MET A 154 -14.50 -4.95 8.42
N ASP A 155 -15.35 -5.29 7.45
CA ASP A 155 -15.87 -4.32 6.47
C ASP A 155 -16.83 -3.28 7.06
N ARG A 156 -17.35 -3.50 8.27
CA ARG A 156 -18.24 -2.54 8.94
C ARG A 156 -17.51 -1.68 9.98
N THR A 157 -16.33 -2.08 10.44
CA THR A 157 -15.65 -1.40 11.56
C THR A 157 -14.25 -0.88 11.22
N ILE A 158 -13.60 -1.44 10.20
CA ILE A 158 -12.35 -0.92 9.65
C ILE A 158 -12.73 -0.08 8.43
N LEU A 159 -12.88 1.23 8.63
CA LEU A 159 -13.44 2.14 7.61
C LEU A 159 -12.41 2.57 6.54
N ASP A 160 -11.40 1.73 6.33
CA ASP A 160 -10.25 1.97 5.49
C ASP A 160 -9.88 0.70 4.70
N SER A 161 -9.94 0.79 3.38
CA SER A 161 -9.56 -0.31 2.46
C SER A 161 -8.06 -0.49 2.24
N PHE A 162 -7.23 0.28 2.97
CA PHE A 162 -5.84 -0.07 3.22
C PHE A 162 -5.68 -1.17 4.29
N CYS A 163 -6.75 -1.76 4.84
CA CYS A 163 -6.64 -2.98 5.62
C CYS A 163 -6.42 -4.20 4.71
N HIS A 164 -5.44 -5.06 5.01
CA HIS A 164 -4.99 -6.11 4.10
C HIS A 164 -4.87 -7.49 4.77
N ALA A 165 -5.45 -8.50 4.15
CA ALA A 165 -5.34 -9.91 4.54
C ALA A 165 -4.50 -10.70 3.53
N ASN A 166 -3.83 -11.75 4.02
CA ASN A 166 -3.13 -12.72 3.18
C ASN A 166 -3.82 -14.08 3.23
N ILE A 167 -3.65 -14.85 2.15
CA ILE A 167 -3.86 -16.29 2.07
C ILE A 167 -2.71 -16.94 1.28
N GLY A 168 -2.56 -18.25 1.42
CA GLY A 168 -1.49 -19.01 0.74
C GLY A 168 -0.12 -18.86 1.41
N PRO A 169 0.92 -19.51 0.85
CA PRO A 169 0.94 -20.12 -0.49
C PRO A 169 0.31 -21.51 -0.61
N THR A 170 0.16 -22.22 0.51
CA THR A 170 -0.55 -23.49 0.56
C THR A 170 -2.05 -23.29 0.60
N GLU A 171 -2.78 -24.22 -0.01
CA GLU A 171 -4.23 -24.29 0.15
C GLU A 171 -4.60 -24.69 1.58
N THR A 172 -5.53 -23.95 2.18
CA THR A 172 -6.14 -24.28 3.48
C THR A 172 -7.67 -24.26 3.34
N LYS A 173 -8.38 -24.97 4.23
CA LYS A 173 -9.85 -24.95 4.25
C LYS A 173 -10.36 -23.55 4.56
N ALA A 174 -9.75 -22.87 5.54
CA ALA A 174 -10.07 -21.48 5.86
C ALA A 174 -9.85 -20.55 4.65
N GLY A 175 -8.74 -20.73 3.91
CA GLY A 175 -8.44 -19.96 2.70
C GLY A 175 -9.48 -20.15 1.60
N ARG A 176 -9.95 -21.38 1.37
CA ARG A 176 -11.06 -21.65 0.42
C ARG A 176 -12.36 -20.99 0.87
N ILE A 177 -12.72 -21.13 2.15
CA ILE A 177 -13.92 -20.51 2.72
C ILE A 177 -13.89 -18.99 2.52
N ILE A 178 -12.74 -18.35 2.79
CA ILE A 178 -12.57 -16.90 2.57
C ILE A 178 -12.80 -16.55 1.09
N LEU A 179 -12.17 -17.26 0.15
CA LEU A 179 -12.37 -17.00 -1.28
C LEU A 179 -13.81 -17.16 -1.75
N GLU A 180 -14.54 -18.15 -1.23
CA GLU A 180 -15.96 -18.34 -1.52
C GLU A 180 -16.81 -17.21 -0.96
N LEU A 181 -16.58 -16.83 0.30
CA LEU A 181 -17.31 -15.75 0.95
C LEU A 181 -17.07 -14.41 0.26
N GLU A 182 -15.85 -14.15 -0.21
CA GLU A 182 -15.52 -12.93 -0.95
C GLU A 182 -16.24 -12.83 -2.30
N GLN A 183 -16.63 -13.96 -2.91
CA GLN A 183 -17.50 -13.96 -4.11
C GLN A 183 -18.95 -13.61 -3.79
N GLU A 184 -19.39 -13.83 -2.56
CA GLU A 184 -20.77 -13.59 -2.13
C GLU A 184 -20.96 -12.21 -1.51
N LEU A 185 -19.95 -11.73 -0.78
CA LEU A 185 -20.02 -10.51 0.01
C LEU A 185 -19.67 -9.26 -0.80
N GLU A 186 -18.72 -9.36 -1.74
CA GLU A 186 -18.27 -8.26 -2.61
C GLU A 186 -17.98 -6.97 -1.80
N GLN A 187 -17.19 -7.16 -0.75
CA GLN A 187 -16.79 -6.15 0.22
C GLN A 187 -15.46 -5.50 -0.18
N ALA A 188 -15.26 -4.23 0.19
CA ALA A 188 -14.00 -3.54 -0.10
C ALA A 188 -12.91 -3.87 0.92
N VAL A 189 -13.29 -4.23 2.14
CA VAL A 189 -12.40 -4.49 3.27
C VAL A 189 -12.60 -5.93 3.77
N PRO A 190 -11.53 -6.65 4.14
CA PRO A 190 -10.14 -6.29 3.88
C PRO A 190 -9.82 -6.40 2.38
N ASN A 191 -8.79 -5.70 1.92
CA ASN A 191 -8.09 -6.10 0.71
C ASN A 191 -7.47 -7.50 0.93
N LEU A 192 -7.23 -8.27 -0.13
CA LEU A 192 -6.76 -9.65 -0.01
C LEU A 192 -5.66 -9.94 -1.02
N THR A 193 -4.63 -10.67 -0.60
CA THR A 193 -3.58 -11.19 -1.47
C THR A 193 -3.41 -12.69 -1.29
N LEU A 194 -3.32 -13.40 -2.43
CA LEU A 194 -2.77 -14.74 -2.51
C LEU A 194 -1.26 -14.65 -2.70
N LYS A 195 -0.50 -15.18 -1.72
CA LYS A 195 0.93 -15.48 -1.91
C LYS A 195 1.02 -16.64 -2.90
N TYR A 196 1.21 -16.38 -4.18
CA TYR A 196 1.16 -17.40 -5.22
C TYR A 196 2.55 -17.97 -5.51
N ASP A 197 2.65 -19.30 -5.47
CA ASP A 197 3.84 -20.06 -5.87
C ASP A 197 3.40 -21.21 -6.77
N LYS A 198 3.92 -21.30 -8.00
CA LYS A 198 3.51 -22.34 -8.95
C LYS A 198 3.86 -23.77 -8.50
N ASP A 199 4.85 -23.91 -7.61
CA ASP A 199 5.34 -25.21 -7.14
C ASP A 199 4.63 -25.65 -5.85
N ILE A 200 3.88 -24.74 -5.19
CA ILE A 200 3.22 -24.99 -3.89
C ILE A 200 1.70 -24.82 -4.00
N THR A 201 1.23 -23.79 -4.69
CA THR A 201 -0.19 -23.44 -4.78
C THR A 201 -0.89 -24.35 -5.80
N PRO A 202 -1.88 -25.16 -5.38
CA PRO A 202 -2.62 -26.02 -6.30
C PRO A 202 -3.37 -25.19 -7.36
N ASP A 203 -3.35 -25.66 -8.61
CA ASP A 203 -4.02 -24.95 -9.73
C ASP A 203 -5.52 -24.71 -9.44
N SER A 204 -6.20 -25.67 -8.80
CA SER A 204 -7.62 -25.52 -8.43
C SER A 204 -7.88 -24.42 -7.40
N PHE A 205 -6.91 -24.14 -6.53
CA PHE A 205 -7.01 -23.04 -5.56
C PHE A 205 -6.66 -21.70 -6.21
N ALA A 206 -5.67 -21.68 -7.09
CA ALA A 206 -5.33 -20.51 -7.89
C ALA A 206 -6.49 -20.10 -8.81
N GLU A 207 -7.12 -21.04 -9.51
CA GLU A 207 -8.30 -20.79 -10.35
C GLU A 207 -9.49 -20.27 -9.53
N LEU A 208 -9.70 -20.79 -8.32
CA LEU A 208 -10.70 -20.25 -7.40
C LEU A 208 -10.38 -18.80 -7.04
N ALA A 209 -9.12 -18.48 -6.74
CA ALA A 209 -8.67 -17.13 -6.46
C ALA A 209 -8.87 -16.19 -7.66
N ALA A 210 -8.56 -16.65 -8.89
CA ALA A 210 -8.80 -15.86 -10.11
C ALA A 210 -10.29 -15.59 -10.33
N LYS A 211 -11.13 -16.60 -10.13
CA LYS A 211 -12.59 -16.45 -10.20
C LYS A 211 -13.11 -15.47 -9.14
N THR A 212 -12.58 -15.51 -7.92
CA THR A 212 -12.93 -14.55 -6.87
C THR A 212 -12.47 -13.14 -7.25
N ALA A 213 -11.23 -12.97 -7.73
CA ALA A 213 -10.70 -11.68 -8.16
C ALA A 213 -11.53 -11.02 -9.26
N LEU A 214 -12.00 -11.79 -10.23
CA LEU A 214 -12.89 -11.26 -11.27
C LEU A 214 -14.21 -10.72 -10.70
N LYS A 215 -14.74 -11.32 -9.63
CA LYS A 215 -15.99 -10.87 -9.01
C LYS A 215 -15.82 -9.71 -8.03
N SER A 216 -14.82 -9.77 -7.15
CA SER A 216 -14.68 -8.85 -6.01
C SER A 216 -13.39 -8.01 -6.02
N ALA A 217 -12.66 -8.01 -7.13
CA ALA A 217 -11.37 -7.33 -7.30
C ALA A 217 -10.25 -7.78 -6.34
N LYS A 218 -10.46 -8.91 -5.64
CA LYS A 218 -9.50 -9.54 -4.74
C LYS A 218 -9.70 -11.07 -4.74
N PRO A 219 -8.65 -11.88 -4.51
CA PRO A 219 -7.30 -11.48 -4.15
C PRO A 219 -6.49 -10.91 -5.32
N SER A 220 -5.49 -10.11 -5.00
CA SER A 220 -4.33 -9.91 -5.86
C SER A 220 -3.37 -11.10 -5.76
N PHE A 221 -2.47 -11.25 -6.73
CA PHE A 221 -1.47 -12.31 -6.78
C PHE A 221 -0.09 -11.72 -6.50
N ALA A 222 0.55 -12.18 -5.43
CA ALA A 222 1.93 -11.84 -5.09
C ALA A 222 2.86 -12.99 -5.47
N ASN A 223 3.97 -12.69 -6.15
CA ASN A 223 5.00 -13.65 -6.52
C ASN A 223 5.74 -14.12 -5.25
N HIS A 224 5.31 -15.25 -4.69
CA HIS A 224 5.78 -15.73 -3.40
C HIS A 224 7.28 -16.02 -3.42
N GLN A 225 7.79 -16.66 -4.47
CA GLN A 225 9.20 -16.97 -4.63
C GLN A 225 10.06 -15.69 -4.60
N MET A 226 9.65 -14.66 -5.34
CA MET A 226 10.35 -13.38 -5.38
C MET A 226 10.39 -12.69 -4.02
N PHE A 227 9.23 -12.54 -3.37
CA PHE A 227 9.17 -11.92 -2.04
C PHE A 227 9.94 -12.71 -0.99
N LYS A 228 9.84 -14.03 -0.98
CA LYS A 228 10.56 -14.90 -0.06
C LYS A 228 12.08 -14.81 -0.24
N ASN A 229 12.56 -14.70 -1.47
CA ASN A 229 13.99 -14.58 -1.75
C ASN A 229 14.58 -13.25 -1.22
N GLU A 230 13.81 -12.17 -1.23
CA GLU A 230 14.28 -10.84 -0.84
C GLU A 230 13.98 -10.51 0.63
N LEU A 231 12.81 -10.93 1.12
CA LEU A 231 12.30 -10.60 2.45
C LEU A 231 12.23 -11.82 3.39
N GLY A 232 12.69 -13.00 2.97
CA GLY A 232 12.65 -14.21 3.79
C GLY A 232 11.24 -14.78 3.99
N ASP A 233 11.14 -15.84 4.78
CA ASP A 233 9.88 -16.57 5.00
C ASP A 233 8.80 -15.74 5.71
N ASP A 234 9.21 -14.91 6.67
CA ASP A 234 8.32 -14.11 7.52
C ASP A 234 7.81 -12.82 6.84
N TYR A 235 7.70 -12.78 5.51
CA TYR A 235 7.17 -11.61 4.83
C TYR A 235 5.63 -11.62 4.79
N VAL A 236 5.04 -10.43 4.73
CA VAL A 236 3.60 -10.23 4.53
C VAL A 236 3.35 -9.24 3.39
N ILE A 237 2.09 -9.14 2.96
CA ILE A 237 1.62 -8.04 2.14
C ILE A 237 0.67 -7.20 2.99
N ALA A 238 0.94 -5.91 3.09
CA ALA A 238 0.15 -5.00 3.91
C ALA A 238 -0.34 -3.81 3.09
N SER A 239 -1.40 -3.16 3.54
CA SER A 239 -1.94 -1.96 2.92
C SER A 239 -2.31 -2.13 1.45
N CYS A 240 -1.62 -1.44 0.54
CA CYS A 240 -1.82 -1.60 -0.90
C CYS A 240 -1.24 -2.94 -1.37
N TYR A 241 0.09 -3.05 -1.36
CA TYR A 241 0.86 -4.22 -1.78
C TYR A 241 2.23 -4.30 -1.09
N ASN A 242 2.32 -3.78 0.13
CA ASN A 242 3.58 -3.50 0.78
C ASN A 242 4.20 -4.79 1.30
N GLY A 243 5.34 -5.19 0.73
CA GLY A 243 6.16 -6.30 1.22
C GLY A 243 6.90 -5.88 2.48
N LEU A 244 6.50 -6.39 3.64
CA LEU A 244 7.09 -6.05 4.94
C LEU A 244 7.30 -7.28 5.81
N LYS A 245 8.09 -7.15 6.87
CA LYS A 245 8.42 -8.24 7.81
C LYS A 245 7.32 -8.38 8.87
N LEU A 246 6.85 -9.61 9.10
CA LEU A 246 5.97 -9.98 10.21
C LEU A 246 6.63 -9.64 11.56
N GLY A 247 5.86 -9.21 12.55
CA GLY A 247 6.37 -8.80 13.86
C GLY A 247 7.15 -7.48 13.84
N GLY A 248 6.92 -6.64 12.82
CA GLY A 248 7.70 -5.44 12.56
C GLY A 248 6.89 -4.43 11.76
N GLY A 249 7.48 -3.88 10.68
CA GLY A 249 6.78 -3.00 9.75
C GLY A 249 7.66 -1.93 9.13
N SER A 250 7.10 -0.75 8.90
CA SER A 250 7.80 0.41 8.33
C SER A 250 7.57 1.62 9.21
N TYR A 251 8.67 2.28 9.61
CA TYR A 251 8.62 3.53 10.36
C TYR A 251 7.91 4.64 9.59
N THR A 252 8.30 4.83 8.32
CA THR A 252 7.80 5.89 7.45
C THR A 252 7.80 5.44 5.99
N LEU A 253 7.01 6.13 5.16
CA LEU A 253 7.07 6.11 3.70
C LEU A 253 6.97 7.56 3.21
N CYS A 254 8.09 8.09 2.72
CA CYS A 254 8.08 9.29 1.89
C CYS A 254 8.15 8.89 0.42
N ARG A 255 7.59 9.70 -0.47
CA ARG A 255 7.66 9.49 -1.92
C ARG A 255 8.19 10.70 -2.67
N MET A 256 8.94 10.42 -3.72
CA MET A 256 9.44 11.40 -4.66
C MET A 256 8.61 11.43 -5.94
N LEU A 257 8.12 12.61 -6.32
CA LEU A 257 7.38 12.87 -7.55
C LEU A 257 8.38 13.11 -8.69
N LEU A 258 8.78 12.04 -9.38
CA LEU A 258 9.86 12.08 -10.37
C LEU A 258 9.52 12.97 -11.58
N GLY A 259 8.25 13.03 -11.96
CA GLY A 259 7.77 13.93 -13.03
C GLY A 259 8.05 15.39 -12.74
N ASN A 260 7.73 15.85 -11.51
CA ASN A 260 8.01 17.21 -11.06
C ASN A 260 9.50 17.46 -10.86
N LEU A 261 10.23 16.47 -10.34
CA LEU A 261 11.68 16.58 -10.22
C LEU A 261 12.36 16.81 -11.58
N ALA A 262 11.94 16.08 -12.62
CA ALA A 262 12.49 16.25 -13.97
C ALA A 262 12.28 17.66 -14.53
N LYS A 263 11.18 18.34 -14.18
CA LYS A 263 10.92 19.73 -14.61
C LYS A 263 12.00 20.69 -14.11
N LYS A 264 12.60 20.41 -12.94
CA LYS A 264 13.65 21.24 -12.32
C LYS A 264 15.02 21.13 -13.00
N ALA A 265 15.26 20.10 -13.81
CA ALA A 265 16.48 19.96 -14.60
C ALA A 265 16.32 20.59 -16.00
N HIS A 266 17.38 21.17 -16.56
CA HIS A 266 17.37 21.67 -17.93
C HIS A 266 17.54 20.57 -18.98
N ASN A 267 18.26 19.50 -18.65
CA ASN A 267 18.59 18.40 -19.55
C ASN A 267 18.85 17.11 -18.77
N LYS A 268 19.04 15.99 -19.49
CA LYS A 268 19.29 14.67 -18.88
C LYS A 268 20.55 14.67 -18.00
N LYS A 269 21.62 15.35 -18.44
CA LYS A 269 22.90 15.35 -17.73
C LYS A 269 22.75 15.99 -16.34
N GLU A 270 22.19 17.19 -16.27
CA GLU A 270 21.94 17.89 -15.00
C GLU A 270 20.97 17.11 -14.10
N PHE A 271 19.98 16.42 -14.68
CA PHE A 271 19.08 15.57 -13.90
C PHE A 271 19.85 14.49 -13.13
N PHE A 272 20.76 13.77 -13.78
CA PHE A 272 21.51 12.68 -13.16
C PHE A 272 22.69 13.16 -12.29
N GLU A 273 23.36 14.24 -12.67
CA GLU A 273 24.56 14.72 -11.98
C GLU A 273 24.24 15.60 -10.76
N ASP A 274 23.13 16.36 -10.81
CA ASP A 274 22.84 17.39 -9.80
C ASP A 274 21.45 17.22 -9.15
N VAL A 275 20.38 17.24 -9.95
CA VAL A 275 19.00 17.38 -9.43
C VAL A 275 18.52 16.12 -8.70
N LEU A 276 18.71 14.94 -9.30
CA LEU A 276 18.29 13.67 -8.70
C LEU A 276 19.09 13.36 -7.42
N PRO A 277 20.44 13.36 -7.40
CA PRO A 277 21.20 13.04 -6.19
C PRO A 277 20.85 13.95 -5.00
N GLN A 278 20.67 15.26 -5.21
CA GLN A 278 20.33 16.20 -4.15
C GLN A 278 18.94 15.92 -3.55
N ALA A 279 17.93 15.70 -4.40
CA ALA A 279 16.59 15.38 -3.93
C ALA A 279 16.57 14.03 -3.18
N LEU A 280 17.39 13.06 -3.63
CA LEU A 280 17.49 11.76 -2.99
C LEU A 280 18.04 11.86 -1.56
N GLU A 281 19.15 12.59 -1.41
CA GLU A 281 19.76 12.83 -0.10
C GLU A 281 18.80 13.54 0.86
N ILE A 282 18.14 14.61 0.40
CA ILE A 282 17.22 15.39 1.25
C ILE A 282 16.05 14.52 1.76
N MET A 283 15.47 13.67 0.90
CA MET A 283 14.38 12.78 1.33
C MET A 283 14.87 11.72 2.31
N ALA A 284 16.06 11.16 2.10
CA ALA A 284 16.65 10.17 2.99
C ALA A 284 16.92 10.74 4.39
N LEU A 285 17.54 11.93 4.47
CA LEU A 285 17.80 12.62 5.73
C LEU A 285 16.51 12.98 6.47
N TYR A 286 15.46 13.36 5.74
CA TYR A 286 14.15 13.60 6.35
C TYR A 286 13.55 12.32 6.93
N MET A 287 13.64 11.20 6.21
CA MET A 287 13.19 9.89 6.71
C MET A 287 14.02 9.46 7.93
N ASP A 288 15.33 9.68 7.95
CA ASP A 288 16.20 9.39 9.10
C ASP A 288 15.72 10.14 10.35
N GLU A 289 15.43 11.43 10.23
CA GLU A 289 14.95 12.24 11.36
C GLU A 289 13.59 11.75 11.88
N ARG A 290 12.69 11.34 10.98
CA ARG A 290 11.40 10.73 11.39
C ARG A 290 11.60 9.45 12.17
N ILE A 291 12.50 8.57 11.70
CA ILE A 291 12.82 7.31 12.37
C ILE A 291 13.44 7.58 13.74
N ARG A 292 14.42 8.48 13.80
CA ARG A 292 15.09 8.90 15.04
C ARG A 292 14.07 9.36 16.07
N PHE A 293 13.16 10.27 15.70
CA PHE A 293 12.13 10.76 16.62
C PHE A 293 11.20 9.64 17.12
N ILE A 294 10.75 8.74 16.23
CA ILE A 294 9.89 7.61 16.63
C ILE A 294 10.61 6.69 17.63
N VAL A 295 11.87 6.37 17.36
CA VAL A 295 12.64 5.40 18.15
C VAL A 295 13.19 5.98 19.45
N GLU A 296 13.65 7.23 19.43
CA GLU A 296 14.38 7.83 20.56
C GLU A 296 13.50 8.70 21.47
N GLU A 297 12.43 9.31 20.93
CA GLU A 297 11.70 10.38 21.63
C GLU A 297 10.20 10.11 21.81
N SER A 298 9.55 9.43 20.85
CA SER A 298 8.08 9.29 20.87
C SER A 298 7.54 8.40 22.00
N GLY A 299 8.37 7.51 22.56
CA GLY A 299 7.96 6.58 23.61
C GLY A 299 7.10 5.40 23.11
N PHE A 300 6.96 5.21 21.79
CA PHE A 300 6.05 4.23 21.21
C PHE A 300 6.40 2.79 21.64
N PHE A 301 7.65 2.36 21.45
CA PHE A 301 8.07 0.98 21.73
C PHE A 301 8.15 0.68 23.22
N GLU A 302 8.36 1.69 24.06
CA GLU A 302 8.44 1.58 25.52
C GLU A 302 7.06 1.45 26.16
N SER A 303 6.04 2.05 25.55
CA SER A 303 4.70 2.16 26.14
C SER A 303 3.71 1.15 25.58
N ASN A 304 3.80 0.82 24.29
CA ASN A 304 2.78 0.05 23.57
C ASN A 304 2.82 -1.45 23.91
N PHE A 305 1.65 -2.04 24.18
CA PHE A 305 1.52 -3.46 24.53
C PHE A 305 2.03 -4.40 23.42
N LEU A 306 1.90 -4.00 22.14
CA LEU A 306 2.40 -4.79 21.01
C LEU A 306 3.89 -5.10 21.15
N ALA A 307 4.67 -4.11 21.59
CA ALA A 307 6.11 -4.26 21.81
C ALA A 307 6.40 -4.98 23.15
N LYS A 308 5.68 -4.61 24.22
CA LYS A 308 5.87 -5.20 25.57
C LYS A 308 5.59 -6.70 25.62
N GLU A 309 4.58 -7.15 24.90
CA GLU A 309 4.18 -8.57 24.82
C GLU A 309 4.86 -9.31 23.67
N GLY A 310 5.69 -8.62 22.87
CA GLY A 310 6.54 -9.23 21.84
C GLY A 310 5.84 -9.54 20.51
N PHE A 311 4.61 -9.06 20.28
CA PHE A 311 3.93 -9.18 18.99
C PHE A 311 4.57 -8.33 17.88
N ILE A 312 5.32 -7.30 18.26
CA ILE A 312 6.24 -6.57 17.39
C ILE A 312 7.61 -6.40 18.06
N LYS A 313 8.65 -6.26 17.26
CA LYS A 313 10.02 -5.96 17.71
C LYS A 313 10.57 -4.80 16.91
N ARG A 314 11.16 -3.81 17.59
CA ARG A 314 11.71 -2.60 16.95
C ARG A 314 12.72 -2.97 15.85
N GLU A 315 13.56 -3.96 16.11
CA GLU A 315 14.61 -4.46 15.20
C GLU A 315 14.04 -5.05 13.90
N ARG A 316 12.72 -5.29 13.82
CA ARG A 316 12.02 -5.82 12.64
C ARG A 316 11.33 -4.73 11.82
N PHE A 317 11.55 -3.46 12.14
CA PHE A 317 11.10 -2.35 11.33
C PHE A 317 12.18 -1.94 10.31
N THR A 318 11.71 -1.30 9.24
CA THR A 318 12.53 -0.68 8.20
C THR A 318 11.90 0.64 7.79
N ALA A 319 12.29 1.23 6.67
CA ALA A 319 11.56 2.32 6.03
C ALA A 319 11.44 2.09 4.53
N MET A 320 10.39 2.65 3.94
CA MET A 320 10.14 2.51 2.50
C MET A 320 10.45 3.82 1.79
N TYR A 321 11.34 3.73 0.81
CA TYR A 321 11.77 4.86 -0.01
C TYR A 321 10.92 4.89 -1.28
N GLY A 322 9.93 5.77 -1.31
CA GLY A 322 8.90 5.81 -2.34
C GLY A 322 9.29 6.60 -3.58
N ILE A 323 8.85 6.16 -4.74
CA ILE A 323 8.84 6.95 -5.99
C ILE A 323 7.47 6.88 -6.66
N VAL A 324 7.14 7.89 -7.46
CA VAL A 324 5.95 7.96 -8.31
C VAL A 324 6.27 8.76 -9.58
N GLY A 325 5.55 8.54 -10.67
CA GLY A 325 5.67 9.34 -11.88
C GLY A 325 6.92 9.05 -12.73
N LEU A 326 7.36 7.78 -12.79
CA LEU A 326 8.52 7.42 -13.63
C LEU A 326 8.27 7.71 -15.12
N ALA A 327 7.08 7.37 -15.63
CA ALA A 327 6.73 7.64 -17.03
C ALA A 327 6.79 9.14 -17.34
N ASP A 328 6.26 9.96 -16.43
CA ASP A 328 6.25 11.42 -16.54
C ASP A 328 7.68 11.97 -16.55
N CYS A 329 8.54 11.43 -15.67
CA CYS A 329 9.96 11.78 -15.60
C CYS A 329 10.69 11.48 -16.91
N VAL A 330 10.54 10.25 -17.43
CA VAL A 330 11.16 9.81 -18.69
C VAL A 330 10.70 10.69 -19.85
N ASN A 331 9.38 10.89 -19.99
CA ASN A 331 8.81 11.66 -21.09
C ASN A 331 9.30 13.12 -21.06
N ASN A 332 9.34 13.76 -19.88
CA ASN A 332 9.84 15.13 -19.71
C ASN A 332 11.33 15.25 -20.08
N LEU A 333 12.16 14.28 -19.72
CA LEU A 333 13.59 14.31 -20.06
C LEU A 333 13.83 14.11 -21.55
N LEU A 334 13.08 13.21 -22.20
CA LEU A 334 13.18 13.03 -23.66
C LEU A 334 12.74 14.29 -24.42
N GLU A 335 11.68 14.96 -23.96
CA GLU A 335 11.22 16.22 -24.54
C GLU A 335 12.31 17.31 -24.44
N LYS A 336 12.96 17.46 -23.29
CA LYS A 336 14.06 18.42 -23.09
C LYS A 336 15.26 18.17 -24.02
N GLU A 337 15.50 16.91 -24.39
CA GLU A 337 16.55 16.51 -25.34
C GLU A 337 16.08 16.53 -26.80
N ASN A 338 14.80 16.85 -27.08
CA ASN A 338 14.16 16.74 -28.39
C ASN A 338 14.28 15.33 -29.00
N ILE A 339 14.19 14.29 -28.18
CA ILE A 339 14.26 12.89 -28.61
C ILE A 339 12.86 12.32 -28.72
N GLU A 340 12.51 11.78 -29.89
CA GLU A 340 11.24 11.07 -30.07
C GLU A 340 11.23 9.73 -29.32
N GLY A 341 10.19 9.52 -28.51
CA GLY A 341 9.99 8.30 -27.75
C GLY A 341 8.96 8.51 -26.65
N ARG A 342 8.36 7.41 -26.19
CA ARG A 342 7.39 7.44 -25.09
C ARG A 342 7.54 6.20 -24.23
N PHE A 343 7.51 6.40 -22.91
CA PHE A 343 7.60 5.31 -21.94
C PHE A 343 6.49 4.29 -22.17
N GLY A 344 6.81 2.99 -22.17
CA GLY A 344 5.88 1.91 -22.51
C GLY A 344 5.76 1.61 -24.01
N HIS A 345 6.33 2.44 -24.89
CA HIS A 345 6.21 2.32 -26.35
C HIS A 345 7.54 2.36 -27.10
N SER A 346 8.62 2.78 -26.45
CA SER A 346 9.94 2.92 -27.05
C SER A 346 10.97 2.25 -26.17
N LYS A 347 11.82 1.42 -26.79
CA LYS A 347 12.95 0.80 -26.08
C LYS A 347 13.85 1.87 -25.44
N LEU A 348 14.09 2.98 -26.14
CA LEU A 348 14.94 4.06 -25.63
C LEU A 348 14.32 4.74 -24.40
N ALA A 349 13.00 4.95 -24.41
CA ALA A 349 12.30 5.52 -23.25
C ALA A 349 12.30 4.56 -22.05
N ASP A 350 12.05 3.28 -22.29
CA ASP A 350 12.08 2.26 -21.25
C ASP A 350 13.49 2.07 -20.66
N ASP A 351 14.52 2.09 -21.52
CA ASP A 351 15.93 2.02 -21.09
C ASP A 351 16.30 3.22 -20.22
N LEU A 352 15.85 4.44 -20.56
CA LEU A 352 16.01 5.62 -19.72
C LEU A 352 15.30 5.46 -18.38
N GLY A 353 14.08 4.90 -18.37
CA GLY A 353 13.38 4.58 -17.13
C GLY A 353 14.18 3.63 -16.24
N VAL A 354 14.77 2.59 -16.83
CA VAL A 354 15.63 1.64 -16.10
C VAL A 354 16.87 2.34 -15.55
N GLU A 355 17.51 3.21 -16.32
CA GLU A 355 18.67 4.00 -15.87
C GLU A 355 18.34 4.88 -14.65
N ILE A 356 17.18 5.54 -14.66
CA ILE A 356 16.70 6.34 -13.52
C ILE A 356 16.50 5.45 -12.28
N ILE A 357 15.78 4.34 -12.43
CA ILE A 357 15.52 3.43 -11.30
C ILE A 357 16.81 2.80 -10.77
N GLN A 358 17.77 2.46 -11.63
CA GLN A 358 19.08 1.95 -11.21
C GLN A 358 19.88 2.98 -10.40
N ALA A 359 19.84 4.26 -10.79
CA ALA A 359 20.47 5.32 -10.01
C ALA A 359 19.84 5.44 -8.62
N ILE A 360 18.52 5.41 -8.53
CA ILE A 360 17.78 5.50 -7.27
C ILE A 360 18.00 4.26 -6.38
N ASP A 361 17.91 3.06 -6.96
CA ASP A 361 18.18 1.80 -6.26
C ASP A 361 19.62 1.74 -5.72
N SER A 362 20.59 2.21 -6.51
CA SER A 362 21.99 2.31 -6.08
C SER A 362 22.16 3.27 -4.91
N PHE A 363 21.47 4.42 -4.92
CA PHE A 363 21.47 5.34 -3.79
C PHE A 363 20.85 4.69 -2.55
N VAL A 364 19.65 4.12 -2.66
CA VAL A 364 18.91 3.53 -1.53
C VAL A 364 19.68 2.38 -0.88
N LYS A 365 20.38 1.55 -1.68
CA LYS A 365 21.24 0.47 -1.17
C LYS A 365 22.53 0.95 -0.50
N ASN A 366 22.96 2.19 -0.74
CA ASN A 366 24.13 2.77 -0.11
C ASN A 366 23.78 3.65 1.10
N HIS A 367 22.55 4.18 1.16
CA HIS A 367 22.06 4.88 2.35
C HIS A 367 21.92 3.91 3.52
N ASN A 368 22.41 4.30 4.70
CA ASN A 368 22.41 3.45 5.88
C ASN A 368 21.73 4.15 7.06
N ASN A 369 20.72 3.49 7.64
CA ASN A 369 20.07 3.87 8.88
C ASN A 369 20.20 2.74 9.92
N PRO A 370 20.72 3.03 11.13
CA PRO A 370 21.00 2.01 12.14
C PRO A 370 19.76 1.30 12.70
N TYR A 371 18.56 1.87 12.51
CA TYR A 371 17.30 1.30 12.97
C TYR A 371 16.59 0.43 11.93
N CYS A 372 17.20 0.19 10.77
CA CYS A 372 16.69 -0.69 9.73
C CYS A 372 17.40 -2.06 9.75
N GLU A 373 17.59 -2.67 10.93
CA GLU A 373 18.45 -3.84 11.11
C GLU A 373 17.99 -5.07 10.30
N ILE A 374 16.68 -5.31 10.22
CA ILE A 374 16.10 -6.46 9.50
C ILE A 374 16.32 -6.41 7.97
N THR A 375 16.65 -5.24 7.45
CA THR A 375 16.99 -5.00 6.03
C THR A 375 18.47 -4.64 5.85
N GLY A 376 19.32 -4.99 6.83
CA GLY A 376 20.77 -4.79 6.75
C GLY A 376 21.22 -3.34 6.92
N GLY A 377 20.39 -2.49 7.54
CA GLY A 377 20.65 -1.06 7.68
C GLY A 377 20.11 -0.21 6.53
N HIS A 378 19.43 -0.80 5.54
CA HIS A 378 19.00 -0.09 4.34
C HIS A 378 17.49 0.12 4.30
N PHE A 379 17.07 1.20 3.66
CA PHE A 379 15.67 1.39 3.27
C PHE A 379 15.29 0.43 2.13
N LEU A 380 13.99 0.21 1.93
CA LEU A 380 13.48 -0.59 0.84
C LEU A 380 12.83 0.29 -0.22
N LEU A 381 13.30 0.20 -1.47
CA LEU A 381 12.71 0.92 -2.58
C LEU A 381 11.25 0.47 -2.82
N HIS A 382 10.36 1.44 -2.96
CA HIS A 382 8.92 1.25 -3.10
C HIS A 382 8.36 2.05 -4.28
N ALA A 383 7.56 1.42 -5.13
CA ALA A 383 6.82 2.15 -6.16
C ALA A 383 5.46 2.55 -5.55
N GLN A 384 5.22 3.84 -5.35
CA GLN A 384 3.99 4.31 -4.72
C GLN A 384 2.83 4.35 -5.72
N VAL A 385 1.66 3.93 -5.26
CA VAL A 385 0.47 3.67 -6.10
C VAL A 385 -0.22 4.91 -6.70
N GLY A 386 0.22 6.13 -6.40
CA GLY A 386 -0.54 7.35 -6.58
C GLY A 386 -1.52 7.61 -5.43
N ILE A 387 -1.84 8.87 -5.17
CA ILE A 387 -2.86 9.29 -4.18
C ILE A 387 -3.90 10.18 -4.86
N ASP A 388 -5.00 10.44 -4.15
CA ASP A 388 -6.14 11.21 -4.62
C ASP A 388 -5.81 12.66 -5.03
N SER A 389 -4.74 13.22 -4.47
CA SER A 389 -4.27 14.58 -4.79
C SER A 389 -3.25 14.63 -5.94
N ASP A 390 -2.86 13.49 -6.50
CA ASP A 390 -2.03 13.47 -7.70
C ASP A 390 -2.86 13.89 -8.91
N VAL A 391 -2.35 14.86 -9.67
CA VAL A 391 -2.98 15.33 -10.91
C VAL A 391 -2.07 14.94 -12.06
N ASP A 392 -2.62 14.21 -13.03
CA ASP A 392 -1.90 13.79 -14.25
C ASP A 392 -0.54 13.11 -14.01
N SER A 393 -0.36 12.48 -12.84
CA SER A 393 0.84 11.71 -12.52
C SER A 393 0.62 10.21 -12.66
N THR A 394 1.55 9.57 -13.35
CA THR A 394 1.53 8.12 -13.58
C THR A 394 1.96 7.36 -12.31
N PRO A 395 1.13 6.44 -11.77
CA PRO A 395 1.48 5.66 -10.59
C PRO A 395 2.78 4.85 -10.73
N GLY A 396 3.66 4.93 -9.73
CA GLY A 396 4.90 4.15 -9.64
C GLY A 396 5.71 4.13 -10.94
N CYS A 397 5.86 2.94 -11.51
CA CYS A 397 6.51 2.68 -12.80
C CYS A 397 5.55 2.16 -13.88
N ARG A 398 4.24 2.41 -13.73
CA ARG A 398 3.23 1.96 -14.68
C ARG A 398 3.35 2.73 -15.99
N ILE A 399 2.77 2.16 -17.04
CA ILE A 399 2.50 2.90 -18.28
C ILE A 399 1.35 3.89 -18.01
N PRO A 400 1.37 5.11 -18.57
CA PRO A 400 0.28 6.05 -18.41
C PRO A 400 -1.07 5.44 -18.79
N ILE A 401 -2.11 5.79 -18.03
CA ILE A 401 -3.46 5.26 -18.26
C ILE A 401 -3.99 5.76 -19.60
N GLY A 402 -4.57 4.86 -20.40
CA GLY A 402 -5.04 5.14 -21.75
C GLY A 402 -3.97 4.94 -22.83
N GLU A 403 -2.71 4.78 -22.44
CA GLU A 403 -1.58 4.54 -23.33
C GLU A 403 -1.08 3.10 -23.26
N GLU A 404 -1.78 2.19 -22.58
CA GLU A 404 -1.23 0.87 -22.39
C GLU A 404 -1.14 0.08 -23.73
N PRO A 405 -0.08 -0.72 -23.95
CA PRO A 405 0.11 -1.48 -25.19
C PRO A 405 -1.10 -2.34 -25.54
N GLU A 406 -1.40 -2.51 -26.83
CA GLU A 406 -2.48 -3.40 -27.28
C GLU A 406 -2.23 -4.85 -26.85
N ASN A 407 -1.00 -5.32 -27.02
CA ASN A 407 -0.63 -6.67 -26.63
C ASN A 407 -0.43 -6.74 -25.10
N PHE A 408 -1.21 -7.59 -24.45
CA PHE A 408 -1.13 -7.75 -23.00
C PHE A 408 0.23 -8.33 -22.54
N ALA A 409 0.83 -9.24 -23.30
CA ALA A 409 2.13 -9.80 -22.98
C ALA A 409 3.25 -8.75 -23.07
N GLU A 410 3.17 -7.80 -24.01
CA GLU A 410 4.12 -6.69 -24.10
C GLU A 410 4.05 -5.78 -22.86
N HIS A 411 2.84 -5.50 -22.37
CA HIS A 411 2.67 -4.76 -21.13
C HIS A 411 3.26 -5.52 -19.93
N LEU A 412 3.02 -6.82 -19.80
CA LEU A 412 3.59 -7.63 -18.71
C LEU A 412 5.12 -7.70 -18.79
N LEU A 413 5.70 -7.77 -20.00
CA LEU A 413 7.14 -7.71 -20.21
C LEU A 413 7.71 -6.34 -19.80
N HIS A 414 6.97 -5.25 -20.07
CA HIS A 414 7.34 -3.93 -19.59
C HIS A 414 7.34 -3.88 -18.05
N CYS A 415 6.30 -4.38 -17.37
CA CYS A 415 6.26 -4.49 -15.90
C CYS A 415 7.49 -5.22 -15.36
N GLY A 416 7.86 -6.34 -16.00
CA GLY A 416 9.03 -7.15 -15.62
C GLY A 416 10.38 -6.42 -15.66
N LYS A 417 10.49 -5.31 -16.40
CA LYS A 417 11.71 -4.47 -16.42
C LYS A 417 11.94 -3.74 -15.10
N PHE A 418 10.86 -3.37 -14.40
CA PHE A 418 10.91 -2.48 -13.24
C PHE A 418 10.65 -3.22 -11.92
N HIS A 419 9.77 -4.23 -11.93
CA HIS A 419 9.34 -4.90 -10.70
C HIS A 419 10.47 -5.47 -9.81
N PRO A 420 11.59 -5.98 -10.37
CA PRO A 420 12.73 -6.45 -9.59
C PRO A 420 13.38 -5.42 -8.66
N TYR A 421 13.27 -4.13 -8.93
CA TYR A 421 13.92 -3.09 -8.12
C TYR A 421 13.16 -2.74 -6.83
N PHE A 422 11.91 -3.15 -6.67
CA PHE A 422 11.03 -2.67 -5.60
C PHE A 422 10.65 -3.77 -4.59
N PRO A 423 11.57 -4.21 -3.72
CA PRO A 423 11.34 -5.32 -2.79
C PRO A 423 10.19 -5.05 -1.82
N SER A 424 9.95 -3.80 -1.44
CA SER A 424 8.84 -3.44 -0.54
C SER A 424 7.52 -3.19 -1.25
N GLY A 425 7.46 -3.27 -2.58
CA GLY A 425 6.19 -3.29 -3.31
C GLY A 425 6.17 -2.47 -4.58
N ILE A 426 5.59 -3.09 -5.61
CA ILE A 426 5.20 -2.54 -6.91
C ILE A 426 4.18 -3.51 -7.50
N GLY A 427 3.16 -3.01 -8.19
CA GLY A 427 2.16 -3.87 -8.80
C GLY A 427 1.33 -3.18 -9.87
N ASP A 428 0.76 -4.00 -10.73
CA ASP A 428 -0.10 -3.58 -11.83
C ASP A 428 -1.54 -4.07 -11.67
N ILE A 429 -2.44 -3.32 -12.31
CA ILE A 429 -3.88 -3.48 -12.19
C ILE A 429 -4.46 -3.62 -13.59
N PHE A 430 -5.16 -4.72 -13.82
CA PHE A 430 -5.75 -5.04 -15.11
C PHE A 430 -7.25 -5.26 -14.97
N PRO A 431 -8.09 -4.35 -15.49
CA PRO A 431 -9.49 -4.67 -15.75
C PRO A 431 -9.52 -5.75 -16.85
N ILE A 432 -10.28 -6.81 -16.61
CA ILE A 432 -10.38 -7.97 -17.51
C ILE A 432 -11.76 -7.99 -18.17
N GLU A 433 -11.79 -8.39 -19.43
CA GLU A 433 -13.04 -8.57 -20.19
C GLU A 433 -13.89 -9.71 -19.59
N VAL A 434 -15.22 -9.51 -19.59
CA VAL A 434 -16.18 -10.35 -18.85
C VAL A 434 -16.21 -11.80 -19.34
N THR A 435 -15.88 -12.10 -20.60
CA THR A 435 -15.87 -13.48 -21.09
C THR A 435 -14.80 -14.35 -20.43
N VAL A 436 -13.74 -13.76 -19.88
CA VAL A 436 -12.68 -14.48 -19.15
C VAL A 436 -13.22 -15.12 -17.86
N GLU A 437 -14.35 -14.65 -17.32
CA GLU A 437 -15.04 -15.31 -16.19
C GLU A 437 -15.41 -16.77 -16.47
N LYS A 438 -15.55 -17.14 -17.75
CA LYS A 438 -15.83 -18.53 -18.17
C LYS A 438 -14.58 -19.40 -18.23
N ASN A 439 -13.39 -18.81 -18.15
CA ASN A 439 -12.11 -19.50 -18.21
C ASN A 439 -11.06 -18.86 -17.27
N PRO A 440 -11.23 -18.93 -15.94
CA PRO A 440 -10.30 -18.32 -14.97
C PRO A 440 -8.88 -18.90 -15.04
N ALA A 441 -8.70 -20.11 -15.57
CA ALA A 441 -7.38 -20.72 -15.79
C ALA A 441 -6.47 -19.86 -16.70
N TYR A 442 -7.06 -19.13 -17.65
CA TYR A 442 -6.31 -18.18 -18.50
C TYR A 442 -5.54 -17.14 -17.68
N LEU A 443 -6.16 -16.59 -16.62
CA LEU A 443 -5.48 -15.63 -15.75
C LEU A 443 -4.33 -16.28 -14.97
N ILE A 444 -4.44 -17.57 -14.64
CA ILE A 444 -3.37 -18.28 -13.96
C ILE A 444 -2.18 -18.49 -14.90
N ASP A 445 -2.41 -18.79 -16.18
CA ASP A 445 -1.33 -18.83 -17.18
C ASP A 445 -0.66 -17.46 -17.35
N VAL A 446 -1.44 -16.38 -17.35
CA VAL A 446 -0.92 -15.00 -17.36
C VAL A 446 -0.05 -14.74 -16.12
N VAL A 447 -0.52 -15.09 -14.93
CA VAL A 447 0.24 -14.93 -13.67
C VAL A 447 1.54 -15.71 -13.72
N LYS A 448 1.50 -16.99 -14.11
CA LYS A 448 2.69 -17.85 -14.25
C LYS A 448 3.70 -17.22 -15.22
N GLY A 449 3.25 -16.86 -16.42
CA GLY A 449 4.11 -16.26 -17.44
C GLY A 449 4.70 -14.92 -17.00
N ALA A 450 3.91 -14.04 -16.39
CA ALA A 450 4.38 -12.75 -15.90
C ALA A 450 5.41 -12.90 -14.77
N PHE A 451 5.17 -13.81 -13.82
CA PHE A 451 6.08 -14.05 -12.69
C PHE A 451 7.41 -14.63 -13.15
N GLU A 452 7.42 -15.50 -14.16
CA GLU A 452 8.64 -15.97 -14.83
C GLU A 452 9.42 -14.85 -15.54
N LYS A 453 8.75 -13.73 -15.86
CA LYS A 453 9.37 -12.53 -16.45
C LYS A 453 9.69 -11.44 -15.42
N GLY A 454 9.68 -11.79 -14.13
CA GLY A 454 10.11 -10.87 -13.05
C GLY A 454 9.01 -9.95 -12.56
N VAL A 455 7.74 -10.19 -12.92
CA VAL A 455 6.62 -9.45 -12.35
C VAL A 455 6.37 -9.89 -10.91
N ARG A 456 6.22 -8.90 -10.02
CA ARG A 456 6.04 -9.09 -8.57
C ARG A 456 4.60 -9.27 -8.11
N TYR A 457 3.68 -8.44 -8.61
CA TYR A 457 2.33 -8.31 -8.04
C TYR A 457 1.33 -7.92 -9.12
N LEU A 458 0.23 -8.67 -9.21
CA LEU A 458 -0.80 -8.51 -10.22
C LEU A 458 -2.18 -8.46 -9.59
N SER A 459 -3.02 -7.55 -10.05
CA SER A 459 -4.41 -7.44 -9.63
C SER A 459 -5.34 -7.48 -10.83
N PHE A 460 -6.41 -8.26 -10.70
CA PHE A 460 -7.42 -8.44 -11.73
C PHE A 460 -8.81 -8.14 -11.17
N TYR A 461 -9.68 -7.59 -12.01
CA TYR A 461 -11.10 -7.48 -11.72
C TYR A 461 -11.89 -7.45 -13.03
N SER A 462 -13.12 -7.97 -13.02
CA SER A 462 -14.02 -7.86 -14.17
C SER A 462 -14.35 -6.39 -14.42
N SER A 463 -14.34 -5.95 -15.68
CA SER A 463 -14.67 -4.57 -16.04
C SER A 463 -16.06 -4.12 -15.53
N ASN A 464 -16.97 -5.07 -15.32
CA ASN A 464 -18.32 -4.86 -14.79
C ASN A 464 -18.46 -5.03 -13.27
N SER A 465 -17.38 -5.33 -12.53
CA SER A 465 -17.47 -5.47 -11.07
C SER A 465 -17.82 -4.13 -10.40
N ASP A 466 -18.66 -4.21 -9.36
CA ASP A 466 -18.94 -3.05 -8.50
C ASP A 466 -17.74 -2.72 -7.62
N VAL A 467 -17.01 -3.72 -7.12
CA VAL A 467 -15.76 -3.52 -6.40
C VAL A 467 -14.64 -3.32 -7.42
N VAL A 468 -13.97 -2.18 -7.35
CA VAL A 468 -12.88 -1.83 -8.26
C VAL A 468 -11.62 -1.48 -7.50
N ARG A 469 -10.47 -1.76 -8.12
CA ARG A 469 -9.17 -1.37 -7.60
C ARG A 469 -8.74 -0.03 -8.18
N ILE A 470 -8.59 0.97 -7.31
CA ILE A 470 -8.27 2.34 -7.72
C ILE A 470 -6.80 2.46 -8.06
N THR A 471 -5.92 2.38 -7.07
CA THR A 471 -4.46 2.52 -7.22
C THR A 471 -3.70 1.43 -6.47
N GLY A 472 -4.17 1.12 -5.26
CA GLY A 472 -3.73 0.00 -4.43
C GLY A 472 -4.81 -0.55 -3.48
N TYR A 473 -5.94 0.15 -3.36
CA TYR A 473 -7.06 -0.17 -2.47
C TYR A 473 -8.37 -0.32 -3.25
N LEU A 474 -9.42 -0.78 -2.56
CA LEU A 474 -10.70 -1.15 -3.15
C LEU A 474 -11.79 -0.13 -2.83
N VAL A 475 -12.63 0.17 -3.82
CA VAL A 475 -13.80 1.03 -3.67
C VAL A 475 -14.96 0.43 -4.44
N LYS A 476 -16.18 0.63 -3.96
CA LYS A 476 -17.39 0.28 -4.70
C LYS A 476 -17.83 1.41 -5.62
N ARG A 477 -18.11 1.13 -6.89
CA ARG A 477 -18.66 2.10 -7.84
C ARG A 477 -19.97 2.67 -7.31
N SER A 478 -20.84 1.82 -6.78
CA SER A 478 -22.10 2.20 -6.15
C SER A 478 -21.92 3.20 -4.99
N GLU A 479 -20.90 3.04 -4.15
CA GLU A 479 -20.60 3.99 -3.07
C GLU A 479 -20.05 5.32 -3.61
N MET A 480 -19.21 5.29 -4.65
CA MET A 480 -18.78 6.54 -5.31
C MET A 480 -19.96 7.32 -5.90
N GLU A 481 -20.95 6.64 -6.48
CA GLU A 481 -22.16 7.30 -6.99
C GLU A 481 -23.01 7.90 -5.88
N LYS A 482 -23.19 7.21 -4.74
CA LYS A 482 -23.86 7.80 -3.55
C LYS A 482 -23.16 9.08 -3.09
N LEU A 483 -21.83 9.05 -2.98
CA LEU A 483 -21.06 10.21 -2.58
C LEU A 483 -21.19 11.38 -3.58
N LYS A 484 -21.20 11.09 -4.89
CA LYS A 484 -21.48 12.10 -5.93
C LYS A 484 -22.86 12.74 -5.78
N ASN A 485 -23.85 11.98 -5.33
CA ASN A 485 -25.21 12.45 -5.08
C ASN A 485 -25.36 13.21 -3.74
N GLY A 486 -24.27 13.41 -2.99
CA GLY A 486 -24.26 14.12 -1.71
C GLY A 486 -24.71 13.28 -0.53
N GLU A 487 -24.80 11.96 -0.69
CA GLU A 487 -25.07 11.02 0.40
C GLU A 487 -23.79 10.69 1.18
N ASN A 488 -23.94 10.38 2.46
CA ASN A 488 -22.82 9.92 3.28
C ASN A 488 -22.50 8.46 2.96
N VAL A 489 -21.21 8.14 2.92
CA VAL A 489 -20.67 6.80 2.67
C VAL A 489 -19.89 6.32 3.88
N LEU A 490 -19.82 5.01 4.05
CA LEU A 490 -19.23 4.40 5.23
C LEU A 490 -17.69 4.46 5.23
N LEU A 491 -17.07 4.14 4.09
CA LEU A 491 -15.60 4.01 3.98
C LEU A 491 -14.94 5.35 3.60
N ASP A 492 -13.86 5.69 4.30
CA ASP A 492 -13.07 6.91 4.06
C ASP A 492 -12.46 6.88 2.65
N THR A 493 -12.03 5.70 2.21
CA THR A 493 -11.39 5.48 0.92
C THR A 493 -12.32 5.71 -0.26
N THR A 494 -13.65 5.77 -0.07
CA THR A 494 -14.59 6.10 -1.16
C THR A 494 -14.35 7.50 -1.69
N LYS A 495 -14.06 8.47 -0.81
CA LYS A 495 -13.75 9.85 -1.21
C LYS A 495 -12.42 9.90 -1.97
N LEU A 496 -11.38 9.24 -1.45
CA LEU A 496 -10.08 9.12 -2.11
C LEU A 496 -10.22 8.50 -3.50
N GLY A 497 -11.06 7.45 -3.62
CA GLY A 497 -11.34 6.78 -4.88
C GLY A 497 -11.98 7.70 -5.89
N LEU A 498 -13.03 8.42 -5.48
CA LEU A 498 -13.73 9.37 -6.33
C LEU A 498 -12.79 10.48 -6.85
N ASP A 499 -11.90 10.98 -6.01
CA ASP A 499 -10.96 12.03 -6.38
C ASP A 499 -9.84 11.49 -7.29
N SER A 500 -9.32 10.28 -7.03
CA SER A 500 -8.38 9.59 -7.93
C SER A 500 -8.98 9.31 -9.31
N VAL A 501 -10.28 9.01 -9.39
CA VAL A 501 -10.99 8.85 -10.68
C VAL A 501 -11.00 10.15 -11.47
N LYS A 502 -11.18 11.29 -10.81
CA LYS A 502 -11.23 12.60 -11.46
C LYS A 502 -9.85 13.11 -11.86
N ASN A 503 -8.85 12.90 -11.00
CA ASN A 503 -7.55 13.55 -11.12
C ASN A 503 -6.51 12.70 -11.86
N SER A 504 -6.68 11.37 -11.87
CA SER A 504 -5.70 10.44 -12.45
C SER A 504 -6.35 9.37 -13.34
N HIS A 505 -7.61 9.55 -13.72
CA HIS A 505 -8.31 8.72 -14.71
C HIS A 505 -8.26 7.21 -14.45
N VAL A 506 -8.16 6.77 -13.18
CA VAL A 506 -7.87 5.37 -12.80
C VAL A 506 -8.84 4.31 -13.31
N LEU A 507 -10.05 4.69 -13.74
CA LEU A 507 -11.04 3.78 -14.32
C LEU A 507 -10.98 3.68 -15.85
N GLU A 508 -10.10 4.45 -16.50
CA GLU A 508 -9.94 4.52 -17.96
C GLU A 508 -8.85 3.56 -18.46
N ARG A 509 -8.34 2.69 -17.59
CA ARG A 509 -7.37 1.64 -17.94
C ARG A 509 -7.87 0.76 -19.06
N LYS A 510 -6.97 0.36 -19.95
CA LYS A 510 -7.29 -0.57 -21.04
C LYS A 510 -7.75 -1.93 -20.49
N VAL A 511 -8.94 -2.35 -20.91
CA VAL A 511 -9.51 -3.68 -20.61
C VAL A 511 -8.73 -4.75 -21.38
N ARG A 512 -8.37 -5.83 -20.68
CA ARG A 512 -7.54 -6.93 -21.17
C ARG A 512 -8.30 -8.19 -21.54
#